data_AF-A0A445D5C2-F1
#
_entry.id   AF-A0A445D5C2-F1
#
_cell.length_a   1.000
_cell.length_b   1.000
_cell.length_c   1.000
_cell.angle_alpha   90.00
_cell.angle_beta   90.00
_cell.angle_gamma   90.00
#
_symmetry.space_group_name_H-M   'P 1'
#
loop_
_entity.id
_entity.type
_entity.pdbx_description
1 polymer ?
#
loop_
_entity_poly.entity_id
_entity_poly.type
_entity_poly.pdbx_seq_one_letter_code
_entity_poly.pdbx_strand_id
1 'polypeptide(L)'
;MGTTPPSIVAMRVLPMEMNDVCTFEADIEYSGGAVVEIETRLEVGEPQNNKGTECSSNAGAAPSDLEDLSNQLNLGDGVNDSQEPKRV
;
A
#
# COMPACT_ATOMS: atom_id res chain seq x y z
N MET A 1 10.03 -3.45 -12.25
CA MET A 1 8.82 -3.48 -13.10
C MET A 1 8.53 -4.92 -13.47
N GLY A 2 7.25 -5.31 -13.52
CA GLY A 2 6.85 -6.66 -13.91
C GLY A 2 7.23 -6.97 -15.37
N THR A 3 7.51 -8.24 -15.66
CA THR A 3 7.90 -8.72 -17.00
C THR A 3 6.70 -9.09 -17.86
N THR A 4 5.55 -9.31 -17.25
CA THR A 4 4.30 -9.63 -17.95
C THR A 4 3.74 -8.36 -18.59
N PRO A 5 3.44 -8.34 -19.90
CA PRO A 5 2.78 -7.21 -20.54
C PRO A 5 1.28 -7.17 -20.16
N PRO A 6 0.63 -5.99 -20.24
CA PRO A 6 -0.82 -5.90 -20.12
C PRO A 6 -1.54 -6.63 -21.26
N SER A 7 -2.70 -7.20 -20.96
CA SER A 7 -3.60 -7.86 -21.91
C SER A 7 -4.69 -6.89 -22.36
N ILE A 8 -4.97 -6.84 -23.67
CA ILE A 8 -6.12 -6.11 -24.20
C ILE A 8 -7.30 -7.07 -24.24
N VAL A 9 -8.30 -6.81 -23.40
CA VAL A 9 -9.50 -7.64 -23.26
C VAL A 9 -10.52 -7.32 -24.34
N ALA A 10 -10.72 -6.03 -24.62
CA ALA A 10 -11.62 -5.56 -25.66
C ALA A 10 -11.12 -4.24 -26.25
N MET A 11 -11.55 -3.95 -27.46
CA MET A 11 -11.27 -2.67 -28.11
C MET A 11 -12.43 -2.30 -29.04
N ARG A 12 -12.85 -1.04 -29.01
CA ARG A 12 -13.94 -0.53 -29.87
C ARG A 12 -13.64 0.88 -30.36
N VAL A 13 -13.97 1.13 -31.62
CA VAL A 13 -13.87 2.47 -32.21
C VAL A 13 -15.08 3.28 -31.77
N LEU A 14 -14.85 4.50 -31.29
CA LEU A 14 -15.90 5.44 -30.95
C LEU A 14 -16.30 6.21 -32.22
N PRO A 15 -17.61 6.35 -32.52
CA PRO A 15 -18.06 7.17 -33.64
C PRO A 15 -17.55 8.60 -33.45
N MET A 16 -16.78 9.12 -34.42
CA MET A 16 -16.21 10.45 -34.35
C MET A 16 -16.38 11.17 -35.70
N GLU A 17 -16.76 12.44 -35.64
CA GLU A 17 -17.14 13.26 -36.80
C GLU A 17 -15.90 13.96 -37.42
N MET A 18 -14.83 13.21 -37.68
CA MET A 18 -13.62 13.72 -38.36
C MET A 18 -13.01 12.62 -39.26
N ASN A 19 -12.67 12.96 -40.50
CA ASN A 19 -12.32 11.98 -41.56
C ASN A 19 -10.95 11.31 -41.39
N ASP A 20 -10.03 11.90 -40.60
CA ASP A 20 -8.62 11.48 -40.57
C ASP A 20 -8.14 11.01 -39.18
N VAL A 21 -9.01 11.00 -38.17
CA VAL A 21 -8.65 10.60 -36.80
C VAL A 21 -9.70 9.62 -36.27
N CYS A 22 -9.27 8.42 -35.89
CA CYS A 22 -10.11 7.49 -35.16
C CYS A 22 -9.85 7.61 -33.65
N THR A 23 -10.91 7.63 -32.86
CA THR A 23 -10.84 7.43 -31.41
C THR A 23 -11.29 6.01 -31.11
N PHE A 24 -10.62 5.33 -30.19
CA PHE A 24 -11.05 4.03 -29.70
C PHE A 24 -10.89 3.94 -28.19
N GLU A 25 -11.66 3.04 -27.60
CA GLU A 25 -11.55 2.65 -26.21
C GLU A 25 -11.00 1.23 -26.16
N ALA A 26 -10.07 0.97 -25.24
CA ALA A 26 -9.50 -0.35 -25.01
C ALA A 26 -9.63 -0.71 -23.53
N ASP A 27 -10.19 -1.90 -23.28
CA ASP A 27 -10.23 -2.50 -21.96
C ASP A 27 -8.93 -3.27 -21.76
N ILE A 28 -8.13 -2.84 -20.78
CA ILE A 28 -6.79 -3.38 -20.54
C ILE A 28 -6.74 -3.99 -19.14
N GLU A 29 -6.30 -5.24 -19.05
CA GLU A 29 -6.09 -5.96 -17.81
C GLU A 29 -4.60 -6.22 -17.59
N TYR A 30 -4.09 -5.91 -16.40
CA TYR A 30 -2.72 -6.21 -16.01
C TYR A 30 -2.70 -7.31 -14.94
N SER A 31 -2.24 -8.49 -15.32
CA SER A 31 -2.08 -9.64 -14.43
C SER A 31 -0.66 -9.79 -13.88
N GLY A 32 0.23 -8.83 -14.14
CA GLY A 32 1.59 -8.83 -13.61
C GLY A 32 1.66 -8.29 -12.17
N GLY A 33 2.73 -8.62 -11.46
CA GLY A 33 3.01 -8.03 -10.15
C GLY A 33 3.50 -6.57 -10.28
N ALA A 34 2.97 -5.68 -9.46
CA ALA A 34 3.50 -4.34 -9.24
C ALA A 34 4.17 -4.29 -7.87
N VAL A 35 5.43 -3.84 -7.82
CA VAL A 35 6.18 -3.66 -6.58
C VAL A 35 6.42 -2.16 -6.41
N VAL A 36 6.01 -1.62 -5.26
CA VAL A 36 6.26 -0.25 -4.86
C VAL A 36 7.05 -0.30 -3.56
N GLU A 37 8.26 0.24 -3.59
CA GLU A 37 9.07 0.43 -2.39
C GLU A 37 8.77 1.81 -1.81
N ILE A 38 8.41 1.85 -0.53
CA ILE A 38 8.06 3.09 0.18
C ILE A 38 9.09 3.30 1.29
N GLU A 39 9.93 4.32 1.13
CA GLU A 39 10.78 4.82 2.22
C GLU A 39 9.98 5.81 3.07
N THR A 40 9.92 5.59 4.38
CA THR A 40 9.27 6.50 5.32
C THR A 40 10.25 6.98 6.39
N ARG A 41 10.00 8.17 6.93
CA ARG A 41 10.75 8.74 8.06
C ARG A 41 9.75 9.15 9.14
N LEU A 42 10.00 8.74 10.38
CA LEU A 42 9.17 9.07 11.54
C LEU A 42 9.93 10.03 12.45
N GLU A 43 9.34 11.19 12.73
CA GLU A 43 9.86 12.07 13.77
C GLU A 43 9.39 11.56 15.14
N VAL A 44 10.35 11.21 16.01
CA VAL A 44 10.08 10.82 17.38
C VAL A 44 10.20 12.06 18.26
N GLY A 45 9.07 12.53 18.80
CA GLY A 45 9.06 13.62 19.77
C GLY A 45 9.82 13.24 21.05
N GLU A 46 10.56 14.18 21.62
CA GLU A 46 11.24 13.95 22.89
C GLU A 46 10.22 13.61 24.00
N PRO A 47 10.45 12.57 24.82
CA PRO A 47 9.57 12.29 25.95
C PRO A 47 9.60 13.49 26.91
N GLN A 48 8.43 14.06 27.18
CA GLN A 48 8.29 15.11 28.18
C GLN A 48 8.78 14.56 29.53
N ASN A 49 9.93 15.04 30.01
CA ASN A 49 10.44 14.71 31.33
C ASN A 49 9.62 15.46 32.39
N ASN A 50 8.40 14.99 32.64
CA ASN A 50 7.59 15.42 33.77
C ASN A 50 8.13 14.78 35.04
N LYS A 51 9.14 15.41 35.62
CA LYS A 51 9.65 15.09 36.96
C LYS A 51 8.53 15.35 37.99
N GLY A 52 7.72 14.32 38.21
CA GLY A 52 6.66 14.25 39.20
C GLY A 52 5.29 14.61 38.64
N THR A 53 4.47 13.61 38.34
CA THR A 53 3.01 13.48 38.60
C THR A 53 2.61 12.13 37.98
N GLU A 54 1.77 11.39 38.70
CA GLU A 54 1.38 9.99 38.56
C GLU A 54 1.26 9.38 37.14
N CYS A 55 1.63 8.09 37.05
CA CYS A 55 1.39 7.20 35.92
C CYS A 55 -0.08 7.21 35.48
N SER A 56 -0.41 7.94 34.42
CA SER A 56 -1.49 7.55 33.52
C SER A 56 -0.87 6.83 32.34
N SER A 57 -1.04 5.50 32.31
CA SER A 57 -0.67 4.65 31.19
C SER A 57 -1.49 5.04 29.95
N ASN A 58 -1.04 6.05 29.23
CA ASN A 58 -1.38 6.20 27.83
C ASN A 58 -0.24 5.53 27.06
N ALA A 59 -0.34 4.21 26.95
CA ALA A 59 0.40 3.46 25.92
C ALA A 59 0.20 4.24 24.62
N GLY A 60 1.30 4.71 24.05
CA GLY A 60 1.33 5.76 23.03
C GLY A 60 0.18 5.62 22.04
N ALA A 61 -0.76 6.55 22.10
CA ALA A 61 -1.81 6.64 21.11
C ALA A 61 -1.10 6.82 19.77
N ALA A 62 -1.20 5.80 18.91
CA ALA A 62 -0.81 5.95 17.52
C ALA A 62 -1.59 7.17 16.99
N PRO A 63 -0.93 8.08 16.25
CA PRO A 63 -1.68 9.15 15.60
C PRO A 63 -2.78 8.49 14.76
N SER A 64 -4.02 8.96 14.87
CA SER A 64 -5.17 8.34 14.20
C SER A 64 -4.96 8.18 12.68
N ASP A 65 -4.10 9.02 12.11
CA ASP A 65 -3.68 8.96 10.71
C ASP A 65 -2.93 7.66 10.35
N LEU A 66 -2.19 7.06 11.29
CA LEU A 66 -1.44 5.81 11.07
C LEU A 66 -2.35 4.58 11.12
N GLU A 67 -3.38 4.60 11.97
CA GLU A 67 -4.41 3.56 12.01
C GLU A 67 -5.26 3.59 10.74
N ASP A 68 -5.58 4.79 10.24
CA ASP A 68 -6.34 4.96 9.00
C ASP A 68 -5.56 4.48 7.77
N LEU A 69 -4.24 4.69 7.74
CA LEU A 69 -3.36 4.13 6.71
C LEU A 69 -3.27 2.60 6.79
N SER A 70 -3.22 2.02 7.99
CA SER A 70 -3.19 0.57 8.19
C SER A 70 -4.45 -0.11 7.64
N ASN A 71 -5.62 0.47 7.94
CA ASN A 71 -6.90 -0.02 7.45
C ASN A 71 -7.03 0.10 5.92
N GLN A 72 -6.50 1.18 5.34
CA GLN A 72 -6.49 1.39 3.89
C GLN A 72 -5.55 0.42 3.14
N LEU A 73 -4.48 -0.04 3.79
CA LEU A 73 -3.47 -0.89 3.15
C LEU A 73 -3.66 -2.40 3.42
N ASN A 74 -4.64 -2.81 4.23
CA ASN A 74 -4.87 -4.22 4.60
C ASN A 74 -3.56 -4.96 4.96
N LEU A 75 -2.69 -4.30 5.73
CA LEU A 75 -1.48 -4.93 6.30
C LEU A 75 -1.90 -5.86 7.46
N GLY A 76 -2.64 -6.91 7.12
CA GLY A 76 -3.01 -7.97 8.05
C GLY A 76 -1.76 -8.74 8.47
N ASP A 77 -1.62 -8.90 9.78
CA ASP A 77 -0.50 -9.50 10.51
C ASP A 77 0.02 -10.79 9.83
N GLY A 78 1.09 -10.65 9.06
CA GLY A 78 1.68 -11.69 8.23
C GLY A 78 3.06 -12.10 8.73
N VAL A 79 3.28 -12.18 10.04
CA VAL A 79 4.48 -12.78 10.61
C VAL A 79 4.25 -14.29 10.75
N ASN A 80 4.53 -15.04 9.68
CA ASN A 80 4.72 -16.49 9.76
C ASN A 80 6.22 -16.77 9.70
N ASP A 81 6.95 -16.46 10.77
CA ASP A 81 8.32 -16.91 10.90
C ASP A 81 8.30 -18.40 11.26
N SER A 82 8.31 -19.25 10.23
CA SER A 82 8.41 -20.70 10.38
C SER A 82 9.84 -21.05 10.76
N GLN A 83 10.18 -20.96 12.04
CA GLN A 83 11.39 -21.58 12.56
C GLN A 83 11.11 -23.03 12.96
N GLU A 84 11.61 -23.97 12.16
CA GLU A 84 11.70 -25.39 12.50
C GLU A 84 12.56 -25.57 13.78
N PRO A 85 12.13 -26.40 14.74
CA PRO A 85 12.94 -26.67 15.92
C PRO A 85 14.10 -27.63 15.59
N LYS A 86 15.34 -27.16 15.73
CA LYS A 86 16.52 -28.04 15.82
C LYS A 86 16.42 -28.90 17.08
N ARG A 87 16.23 -30.20 16.90
CA ARG A 87 16.44 -31.20 17.97
C ARG A 87 17.94 -31.31 18.26
N VAL A 88 18.30 -31.24 19.54
CA VAL A 88 19.54 -31.77 20.10
C VAL A 88 19.15 -32.84 21.11
#